data_AF-A0A958WMA7-F1
#
_entry.id   AF-A0A958WMA7-F1
#
_cell.length_a   1.000
_cell.length_b   1.000
_cell.length_c   1.000
_cell.angle_alpha   90.00
_cell.angle_beta   90.00
_cell.angle_gamma   90.00
#
_symmetry.space_group_name_H-M   'P 1'
#
loop_
_entity.id
_entity.type
_entity.pdbx_description
1 polymer ?
#
loop_
_entity_poly.entity_id
_entity_poly.type
_entity_poly.pdbx_seq_one_letter_code
_entity_poly.pdbx_strand_id
1 'polypeptide(L)'
;MRKLIFLLVLFSLRVCGQSSIKLINKVYDPFIKTVQVHPKGINSNDQLISPVVAKGQPLILEFDELFNDAYTYQVKYIRCEADWTQSSLSDLQFLNTYNEFTINQYDYSFNTLTPYVHYKAVLPGPKLSGNYVLVVYADGDKDDVIITHRFMVFDNLVNFTDEYGFSRLNQASRFNQQLQFEVNYHGIEIQNPSDQVSVAILQNQRWDNAKFDLKPTFIREGEKKLEYRYFTEETTFPGGNEFRFFDIRSLKYFGENVKTVHFEKDKIFGWVEDDKSRAEQVYTGEQMDLNGKYVIDNIEDKDPLIENDYAKISFTLNADKINGKVYIAGELTNWELNKDTEMVYDPESYSYKGSLILKQGWYNYQYIVKGNTLSANYFEGNWSATKNQYEIIVYYRPFELGSDLIIGYLSLNQ
;
A
#
# COMPACT_ATOMS: atom_id res chain seq x y z
N MET A 1 -26.53 -37.26 45.39
CA MET A 1 -25.30 -36.63 44.87
C MET A 1 -25.54 -36.22 43.41
N ARG A 2 -25.94 -34.96 43.18
CA ARG A 2 -26.13 -34.40 41.83
C ARG A 2 -24.78 -33.85 41.35
N LYS A 3 -24.23 -34.40 40.26
CA LYS A 3 -23.09 -33.80 39.55
C LYS A 3 -23.64 -32.74 38.60
N LEU A 4 -23.35 -31.47 38.90
CA LEU A 4 -23.53 -30.36 37.97
C LEU A 4 -22.43 -30.47 36.91
N ILE A 5 -22.82 -30.59 35.64
CA ILE A 5 -21.92 -30.45 34.49
C ILE A 5 -21.98 -28.98 34.10
N PHE A 6 -20.90 -28.25 34.34
CA PHE A 6 -20.72 -26.88 33.87
C PHE A 6 -20.27 -26.95 32.41
N LEU A 7 -21.18 -26.63 31.48
CA LEU A 7 -20.86 -26.46 30.07
C LEU A 7 -20.18 -25.09 29.92
N LEU A 8 -18.86 -25.08 29.75
CA LEU A 8 -18.09 -23.87 29.50
C LEU A 8 -18.27 -23.50 28.02
N VAL A 9 -19.23 -22.63 27.74
CA VAL A 9 -19.37 -22.01 26.41
C VAL A 9 -18.23 -21.01 26.27
N LEU A 10 -17.23 -21.35 25.45
CA LEU A 10 -16.21 -20.42 24.97
C LEU A 10 -16.88 -19.43 24.02
N PHE A 11 -17.41 -18.34 24.58
CA PHE A 11 -17.72 -17.15 23.81
C PHE A 11 -16.39 -16.54 23.39
N SER A 12 -16.12 -16.49 22.09
CA SER A 12 -15.05 -15.70 21.50
C SER A 12 -15.37 -14.22 21.70
N LEU A 13 -15.03 -13.70 22.89
CA LEU A 13 -15.12 -12.27 23.18
C LEU A 13 -14.11 -11.55 22.28
N ARG A 14 -14.60 -10.70 21.35
CA ARG A 14 -13.76 -9.68 20.74
C ARG A 14 -13.19 -8.83 21.87
N VAL A 15 -11.86 -8.82 21.98
CA VAL A 15 -11.18 -7.83 22.81
C VAL A 15 -11.29 -6.52 22.05
N CYS A 16 -12.35 -5.77 22.34
CA CYS A 16 -12.53 -4.41 21.85
C CYS A 16 -11.48 -3.54 22.56
N GLY A 17 -10.28 -3.49 22.00
CA GLY A 17 -9.24 -2.59 22.45
C GLY A 17 -9.52 -1.21 21.87
N GLN A 18 -9.73 -0.22 22.73
CA GLN A 18 -9.87 1.18 22.33
C GLN A 18 -8.62 1.59 21.56
N SER A 19 -8.69 1.58 20.22
CA SER A 19 -7.54 1.85 19.37
C SER A 19 -7.59 3.31 18.92
N SER A 20 -6.55 4.07 19.23
CA SER A 20 -6.43 5.43 18.72
C SER A 20 -6.29 5.38 17.20
N ILE A 21 -7.19 6.06 16.47
CA ILE A 21 -7.16 6.16 15.02
C ILE A 21 -5.79 6.67 14.58
N LYS A 22 -5.10 5.88 13.74
CA LYS A 22 -3.88 6.30 13.06
C LYS A 22 -4.21 6.70 11.63
N LEU A 23 -3.74 7.88 11.21
CA LEU A 23 -3.95 8.38 9.85
C LEU A 23 -2.95 7.78 8.85
N ILE A 24 -2.76 6.45 8.91
CA ILE A 24 -1.90 5.63 8.05
C ILE A 24 -2.69 4.44 7.52
N ASN A 25 -2.15 3.74 6.52
CA ASN A 25 -2.67 2.42 6.14
C ASN A 25 -2.44 1.47 7.31
N LYS A 26 -3.52 0.91 7.85
CA LYS A 26 -3.47 -0.02 8.96
C LYS A 26 -4.72 -0.88 9.03
N VAL A 27 -4.50 -2.16 9.31
CA VAL A 27 -5.55 -3.11 9.71
C VAL A 27 -5.39 -3.37 11.20
N TYR A 28 -6.45 -3.14 11.98
CA TYR A 28 -6.43 -3.25 13.44
C TYR A 28 -6.92 -4.61 13.91
N ASP A 29 -7.88 -5.19 13.19
CA ASP A 29 -8.42 -6.51 13.46
C ASP A 29 -7.62 -7.59 12.70
N PRO A 30 -7.01 -8.56 13.39
CA PRO A 30 -6.22 -9.62 12.75
C PRO A 30 -7.03 -10.56 11.84
N PHE A 31 -8.36 -10.59 11.96
CA PHE A 31 -9.25 -11.38 11.11
C PHE A 31 -9.60 -10.67 9.80
N ILE A 32 -9.37 -9.36 9.72
CA ILE A 32 -9.50 -8.62 8.47
C ILE A 32 -8.25 -8.84 7.62
N LYS A 33 -8.47 -9.21 6.35
CA LYS A 33 -7.43 -9.54 5.37
C LYS A 33 -7.77 -8.93 4.01
N THR A 34 -6.76 -8.90 3.13
CA THR A 34 -6.94 -8.52 1.72
C THR A 34 -7.63 -7.17 1.55
N VAL A 35 -7.25 -6.17 2.35
CA VAL A 35 -7.81 -4.83 2.21
C VAL A 35 -7.27 -4.22 0.93
N GLN A 36 -8.17 -3.87 0.01
CA GLN A 36 -7.85 -3.21 -1.24
C GLN A 36 -8.70 -1.95 -1.39
N VAL A 37 -8.05 -0.87 -1.80
CA VAL A 37 -8.68 0.41 -2.11
C VAL A 37 -8.17 0.86 -3.45
N HIS A 38 -9.07 1.00 -4.41
CA HIS A 38 -8.68 1.38 -5.77
C HIS A 38 -9.77 2.21 -6.44
N PRO A 39 -9.45 2.97 -7.50
CA PRO A 39 -10.44 3.66 -8.30
C PRO A 39 -11.49 2.68 -8.82
N LYS A 40 -12.76 3.09 -8.87
CA LYS A 40 -13.78 2.34 -9.61
C LYS A 40 -13.51 2.50 -11.10
N GLY A 41 -12.85 1.52 -11.72
CA GLY A 41 -12.66 1.46 -13.16
C GLY A 41 -13.68 0.52 -13.82
N ILE A 42 -13.24 -0.06 -14.95
CA ILE A 42 -14.06 -0.91 -15.84
C ILE A 42 -13.48 -2.34 -15.90
N ASN A 43 -12.25 -2.57 -15.42
CA ASN A 43 -11.48 -3.78 -15.68
C ASN A 43 -11.08 -4.50 -14.38
N SER A 44 -10.79 -5.81 -14.46
CA SER A 44 -10.33 -6.61 -13.31
C SER A 44 -8.97 -6.19 -12.73
N ASN A 45 -8.12 -5.54 -13.55
CA ASN A 45 -6.78 -5.07 -13.13
C ASN A 45 -6.79 -3.76 -12.33
N ASP A 46 -7.98 -3.22 -12.01
CA ASP A 46 -8.09 -1.98 -11.24
C ASP A 46 -7.46 -2.10 -9.85
N GLN A 47 -7.35 -3.32 -9.29
CA GLN A 47 -6.63 -3.64 -8.05
C GLN A 47 -5.17 -3.16 -8.04
N LEU A 48 -4.54 -3.01 -9.21
CA LEU A 48 -3.16 -2.56 -9.34
C LEU A 48 -3.01 -1.03 -9.42
N ILE A 49 -4.11 -0.30 -9.50
CA ILE A 49 -4.08 1.16 -9.62
C ILE A 49 -3.94 1.75 -8.22
N SER A 50 -3.01 2.70 -8.05
CA SER A 50 -2.86 3.45 -6.80
C SER A 50 -4.21 3.99 -6.32
N PRO A 51 -4.44 4.12 -5.00
CA PRO A 51 -5.65 4.75 -4.44
C PRO A 51 -5.61 6.28 -4.64
N VAL A 52 -5.51 6.72 -5.90
CA VAL A 52 -5.42 8.11 -6.34
C VAL A 52 -6.48 8.30 -7.40
N VAL A 53 -7.44 9.18 -7.13
CA VAL A 53 -8.61 9.40 -7.98
C VAL A 53 -8.76 10.85 -8.39
N ALA A 54 -9.35 11.07 -9.55
CA ALA A 54 -9.75 12.42 -9.93
C ALA A 54 -10.88 12.92 -9.03
N LYS A 55 -10.96 14.23 -8.81
CA LYS A 55 -12.04 14.88 -8.06
C LYS A 55 -13.42 14.40 -8.51
N GLY A 56 -14.21 13.89 -7.56
CA GLY A 56 -15.55 13.34 -7.79
C GLY A 56 -15.61 11.90 -8.30
N GLN A 57 -14.48 11.27 -8.65
CA GLN A 57 -14.45 9.88 -9.08
C GLN A 57 -14.63 8.93 -7.86
N PRO A 58 -15.53 7.93 -7.95
CA PRO A 58 -15.75 6.98 -6.87
C PRO A 58 -14.59 5.99 -6.70
N LEU A 59 -14.49 5.44 -5.49
CA LEU A 59 -13.53 4.42 -5.10
C LEU A 59 -14.24 3.11 -4.77
N ILE A 60 -13.51 2.01 -4.88
CA ILE A 60 -13.90 0.71 -4.32
C ILE A 60 -13.07 0.48 -3.07
N LEU A 61 -13.74 0.03 -2.01
CA LEU A 61 -13.12 -0.63 -0.87
C LEU A 61 -13.60 -2.08 -0.87
N GLU A 62 -12.66 -3.01 -0.77
CA GLU A 62 -12.95 -4.42 -0.58
C GLU A 62 -11.99 -5.04 0.43
N PHE A 63 -12.48 -6.00 1.19
CA PHE A 63 -11.71 -6.74 2.19
C PHE A 63 -12.44 -8.01 2.59
N ASP A 64 -11.69 -8.95 3.15
CA ASP A 64 -12.24 -10.19 3.67
C ASP A 64 -12.17 -10.18 5.20
N GLU A 65 -13.15 -10.81 5.82
CA GLU A 65 -13.15 -11.12 7.25
C GLU A 65 -13.15 -12.63 7.42
N LEU A 66 -12.12 -13.19 8.07
CA LEU A 66 -11.96 -14.62 8.31
C LEU A 66 -12.88 -15.12 9.45
N PHE A 67 -14.19 -14.93 9.28
CA PHE A 67 -15.27 -15.38 10.15
C PHE A 67 -16.42 -15.97 9.34
N ASN A 68 -17.32 -16.68 10.03
CA ASN A 68 -18.50 -17.30 9.42
C ASN A 68 -19.74 -16.38 9.38
N ASP A 69 -19.75 -15.33 10.19
CA ASP A 69 -20.90 -14.45 10.37
C ASP A 69 -20.59 -13.07 9.78
N ALA A 70 -21.61 -12.46 9.16
CA ALA A 70 -21.50 -11.12 8.61
C ALA A 70 -21.80 -10.06 9.69
N TYR A 71 -20.97 -9.04 9.75
CA TYR A 71 -21.12 -7.86 10.60
C TYR A 71 -21.54 -6.66 9.77
N THR A 72 -22.04 -5.63 10.44
CA THR A 72 -22.32 -4.35 9.77
C THR A 72 -21.13 -3.44 9.93
N TYR A 73 -20.60 -2.96 8.81
CA TYR A 73 -19.49 -2.00 8.80
C TYR A 73 -19.95 -0.65 8.26
N GLN A 74 -19.33 0.41 8.79
CA GLN A 74 -19.50 1.77 8.29
C GLN A 74 -18.15 2.36 7.93
N VAL A 75 -18.15 3.22 6.91
CA VAL A 75 -16.98 3.95 6.44
C VAL A 75 -17.18 5.43 6.67
N LYS A 76 -16.13 6.11 7.13
CA LYS A 76 -16.04 7.56 7.22
C LYS A 76 -14.76 8.05 6.56
N TYR A 77 -14.79 9.20 5.93
CA TYR A 77 -13.58 9.89 5.48
C TYR A 77 -13.06 10.89 6.50
N ILE A 78 -11.76 10.93 6.68
CA ILE A 78 -11.04 12.02 7.35
C ILE A 78 -10.22 12.72 6.26
N ARG A 79 -10.52 13.98 6.00
CA ARG A 79 -9.69 14.80 5.12
C ARG A 79 -8.42 15.22 5.85
N CYS A 80 -7.28 15.15 5.17
CA CYS A 80 -5.97 15.48 5.70
C CYS A 80 -5.26 16.56 4.89
N GLU A 81 -4.34 17.27 5.53
CA GLU A 81 -3.38 18.19 4.92
C GLU A 81 -2.24 17.41 4.21
N ALA A 82 -1.30 18.11 3.57
CA ALA A 82 -0.20 17.48 2.83
C ALA A 82 0.69 16.57 3.70
N ASP A 83 0.80 16.88 4.99
CA ASP A 83 1.56 16.14 6.01
C ASP A 83 0.75 15.00 6.67
N TRP A 84 -0.45 14.72 6.17
CA TRP A 84 -1.42 13.74 6.70
C TRP A 84 -2.07 14.10 8.04
N THR A 85 -1.86 15.31 8.57
CA THR A 85 -2.64 15.79 9.72
C THR A 85 -4.09 16.03 9.34
N GLN A 86 -5.02 15.82 10.28
CA GLN A 86 -6.43 16.04 10.00
C GLN A 86 -6.72 17.52 9.70
N SER A 87 -7.43 17.76 8.60
CA SER A 87 -7.86 19.09 8.19
C SER A 87 -8.94 19.65 9.12
N SER A 88 -8.99 20.98 9.25
CA SER A 88 -10.04 21.70 9.97
C SER A 88 -11.34 21.84 9.17
N LEU A 89 -11.33 21.45 7.89
CA LEU A 89 -12.51 21.50 7.02
C LEU A 89 -13.62 20.57 7.51
N SER A 90 -14.85 21.08 7.46
CA SER A 90 -16.06 20.29 7.75
C SER A 90 -16.40 19.32 6.62
N ASP A 91 -17.07 18.22 6.96
CA ASP A 91 -17.50 17.18 6.01
C ASP A 91 -18.23 17.73 4.78
N LEU A 92 -19.11 18.72 4.97
CA LEU A 92 -19.89 19.34 3.89
C LEU A 92 -19.05 20.16 2.90
N GLN A 93 -17.81 20.53 3.27
CA GLN A 93 -16.91 21.25 2.36
C GLN A 93 -16.27 20.29 1.35
N PHE A 94 -16.07 19.01 1.69
CA PHE A 94 -15.41 18.04 0.81
C PHE A 94 -16.31 16.90 0.32
N LEU A 95 -17.51 16.73 0.88
CA LEU A 95 -18.52 15.77 0.41
C LEU A 95 -19.84 16.46 0.04
N ASN A 96 -20.60 15.81 -0.85
CA ASN A 96 -21.99 16.19 -1.18
C ASN A 96 -23.03 15.39 -0.37
N THR A 97 -22.57 14.43 0.42
CA THR A 97 -23.40 13.51 1.22
C THR A 97 -22.97 13.57 2.68
N TYR A 98 -23.76 12.95 3.54
CA TYR A 98 -23.33 12.67 4.91
C TYR A 98 -22.10 11.74 4.89
N ASN A 99 -21.12 12.02 5.75
CA ASN A 99 -19.82 11.33 5.77
C ASN A 99 -19.88 10.06 6.64
N GLU A 100 -20.81 9.19 6.29
CA GLU A 100 -21.01 7.89 6.94
C GLU A 100 -21.67 6.95 5.92
N PHE A 101 -20.94 5.92 5.50
CA PHE A 101 -21.33 5.03 4.42
C PHE A 101 -21.44 3.60 4.94
N THR A 102 -22.64 3.03 4.95
CA THR A 102 -22.83 1.63 5.34
C THR A 102 -22.37 0.69 4.24
N ILE A 103 -21.61 -0.35 4.61
CA ILE A 103 -21.22 -1.43 3.70
C ILE A 103 -22.35 -2.46 3.68
N ASN A 104 -23.10 -2.51 2.58
CA ASN A 104 -24.27 -3.39 2.43
C ASN A 104 -24.01 -4.59 1.52
N GLN A 105 -22.96 -4.55 0.70
CA GLN A 105 -22.62 -5.63 -0.22
C GLN A 105 -21.58 -6.53 0.43
N TYR A 106 -21.96 -7.78 0.65
CA TYR A 106 -21.09 -8.82 1.14
C TYR A 106 -21.51 -10.18 0.58
N ASP A 107 -20.55 -11.08 0.42
CA ASP A 107 -20.74 -12.44 -0.08
C ASP A 107 -19.95 -13.42 0.78
N TYR A 108 -20.53 -14.58 1.09
CA TYR A 108 -19.84 -15.63 1.84
C TYR A 108 -18.89 -16.38 0.90
N SER A 109 -17.73 -16.77 1.43
CA SER A 109 -16.79 -17.65 0.73
C SER A 109 -17.47 -18.94 0.27
N PHE A 110 -17.14 -19.40 -0.93
CA PHE A 110 -17.72 -20.59 -1.53
C PHE A 110 -16.64 -21.61 -1.87
N ASN A 111 -16.82 -22.85 -1.42
CA ASN A 111 -15.91 -23.98 -1.69
C ASN A 111 -14.45 -23.75 -1.22
N THR A 112 -14.27 -23.01 -0.13
CA THR A 112 -12.97 -22.78 0.53
C THR A 112 -12.85 -23.59 1.82
N LEU A 113 -11.63 -23.96 2.21
CA LEU A 113 -11.31 -24.55 3.51
C LEU A 113 -11.30 -23.50 4.61
N THR A 114 -10.79 -22.30 4.32
CA THR A 114 -10.89 -21.15 5.23
C THR A 114 -12.16 -20.38 4.92
N PRO A 115 -13.18 -20.40 5.81
CA PRO A 115 -14.38 -19.61 5.59
C PRO A 115 -14.11 -18.13 5.84
N TYR A 116 -14.73 -17.27 5.04
CA TYR A 116 -14.68 -15.82 5.20
C TYR A 116 -15.93 -15.14 4.63
N VAL A 117 -16.12 -13.89 4.98
CA VAL A 117 -17.08 -12.97 4.36
C VAL A 117 -16.30 -11.93 3.57
N HIS A 118 -16.58 -11.83 2.27
CA HIS A 118 -16.02 -10.79 1.42
C HIS A 118 -16.93 -9.57 1.45
N TYR A 119 -16.39 -8.39 1.78
CA TYR A 119 -17.13 -7.13 1.80
C TYR A 119 -16.70 -6.23 0.65
N LYS A 120 -17.68 -5.52 0.08
CA LYS A 120 -17.44 -4.55 -0.98
C LYS A 120 -18.25 -3.28 -0.78
N ALA A 121 -17.62 -2.13 -0.99
CA ALA A 121 -18.28 -0.84 -0.93
C ALA A 121 -17.86 0.05 -2.11
N VAL A 122 -18.85 0.61 -2.81
CA VAL A 122 -18.64 1.71 -3.75
C VAL A 122 -18.76 3.01 -2.96
N LEU A 123 -17.64 3.69 -2.73
CA LEU A 123 -17.60 4.89 -1.93
C LEU A 123 -17.63 6.14 -2.83
N PRO A 124 -18.38 7.20 -2.44
CA PRO A 124 -18.50 8.39 -3.27
C PRO A 124 -17.17 9.14 -3.34
N GLY A 125 -16.88 9.72 -4.51
CA GLY A 125 -15.71 10.56 -4.71
C GLY A 125 -15.85 11.91 -4.00
N PRO A 126 -14.84 12.35 -3.21
CA PRO A 126 -14.83 13.70 -2.64
C PRO A 126 -14.87 14.78 -3.72
N LYS A 127 -15.56 15.88 -3.43
CA LYS A 127 -15.69 17.03 -4.35
C LYS A 127 -14.54 18.05 -4.22
N LEU A 128 -13.64 17.84 -3.26
CA LEU A 128 -12.47 18.68 -3.02
C LEU A 128 -11.22 17.81 -3.13
N SER A 129 -10.17 18.29 -3.80
CA SER A 129 -8.90 17.58 -3.84
C SER A 129 -8.17 17.66 -2.50
N GLY A 130 -7.23 16.75 -2.27
CA GLY A 130 -6.47 16.63 -1.03
C GLY A 130 -6.21 15.18 -0.64
N ASN A 131 -5.61 15.02 0.54
CA ASN A 131 -5.38 13.72 1.16
C ASN A 131 -6.62 13.29 1.95
N TYR A 132 -6.90 11.99 1.94
CA TYR A 132 -8.02 11.41 2.67
C TYR A 132 -7.61 10.10 3.32
N VAL A 133 -8.14 9.84 4.51
CA VAL A 133 -8.09 8.54 5.17
C VAL A 133 -9.51 8.03 5.25
N LEU A 134 -9.79 6.88 4.63
CA LEU A 134 -11.01 6.14 4.95
C LEU A 134 -10.80 5.40 6.27
N VAL A 135 -11.83 5.40 7.11
CA VAL A 135 -11.87 4.74 8.41
C VAL A 135 -13.06 3.81 8.39
N VAL A 136 -12.82 2.52 8.61
CA VAL A 136 -13.87 1.50 8.70
C VAL A 136 -13.99 1.09 10.16
N TYR A 137 -15.23 1.05 10.66
CA TYR A 137 -15.55 0.67 12.03
C TYR A 137 -16.79 -0.22 12.07
N ALA A 138 -16.90 -1.03 13.12
CA ALA A 138 -17.93 -2.05 13.26
C ALA A 138 -19.16 -1.54 14.04
N ASP A 139 -20.33 -2.06 13.68
CA ASP A 139 -21.58 -1.96 14.43
C ASP A 139 -22.00 -0.54 14.87
N GLY A 140 -21.56 0.48 14.12
CA GLY A 140 -21.82 1.88 14.43
C GLY A 140 -20.99 2.46 15.58
N ASP A 141 -20.07 1.69 16.17
CA ASP A 141 -19.17 2.16 17.21
C ASP A 141 -17.91 2.80 16.58
N LYS A 142 -17.82 4.13 16.67
CA LYS A 142 -16.72 4.90 16.08
C LYS A 142 -15.38 4.67 16.79
N ASP A 143 -15.39 4.05 17.97
CA ASP A 143 -14.18 3.65 18.69
C ASP A 143 -13.71 2.24 18.30
N ASP A 144 -14.55 1.42 17.67
CA ASP A 144 -14.20 0.08 17.16
C ASP A 144 -13.70 0.13 15.70
N VAL A 145 -12.57 0.81 15.51
CA VAL A 145 -11.93 0.97 14.21
C VAL A 145 -11.19 -0.30 13.80
N ILE A 146 -11.53 -0.83 12.62
CA ILE A 146 -10.96 -2.06 12.07
C ILE A 146 -9.96 -1.81 10.94
N ILE A 147 -10.12 -0.73 10.17
CA ILE A 147 -9.26 -0.38 9.03
C ILE A 147 -9.10 1.15 8.97
N THR A 148 -7.87 1.60 8.71
CA THR A 148 -7.61 2.92 8.15
C THR A 148 -6.84 2.77 6.85
N HIS A 149 -7.21 3.50 5.80
CA HIS A 149 -6.51 3.45 4.52
C HIS A 149 -6.44 4.83 3.88
N ARG A 150 -5.25 5.21 3.44
CA ARG A 150 -4.98 6.46 2.74
C ARG A 150 -5.42 6.36 1.29
N PHE A 151 -6.00 7.43 0.79
CA PHE A 151 -6.22 7.66 -0.63
C PHE A 151 -6.07 9.15 -0.93
N MET A 152 -5.86 9.48 -2.20
CA MET A 152 -5.66 10.86 -2.64
C MET A 152 -6.67 11.23 -3.69
N VAL A 153 -7.10 12.48 -3.66
CA VAL A 153 -8.01 13.05 -4.66
C VAL A 153 -7.30 14.21 -5.32
N PHE A 154 -7.05 14.15 -6.62
CA PHE A 154 -6.40 15.23 -7.36
C PHE A 154 -7.37 15.99 -8.25
N ASP A 155 -7.07 17.27 -8.45
CA ASP A 155 -7.67 18.10 -9.49
C ASP A 155 -6.59 18.40 -10.53
N ASN A 156 -6.87 18.26 -11.81
CA ASN A 156 -5.83 18.38 -12.85
C ASN A 156 -5.68 19.84 -13.32
N LEU A 157 -5.12 20.69 -12.45
CA LEU A 157 -4.98 22.13 -12.70
C LEU A 157 -3.58 22.54 -13.18
N VAL A 158 -2.60 21.63 -13.07
CA VAL A 158 -1.23 21.81 -13.56
C VAL A 158 -0.87 20.66 -14.50
N ASN A 159 0.13 20.90 -15.34
CA ASN A 159 0.68 19.90 -16.26
C ASN A 159 2.16 19.71 -16.00
N PHE A 160 2.68 18.53 -16.29
CA PHE A 160 4.11 18.24 -16.22
C PHE A 160 4.71 18.40 -17.62
N THR A 161 5.81 19.14 -17.74
CA THR A 161 6.48 19.33 -19.04
C THR A 161 7.41 18.15 -19.30
N ASP A 162 7.14 17.37 -20.35
CA ASP A 162 7.80 16.08 -20.62
C ASP A 162 8.88 16.18 -21.73
N GLU A 163 9.70 17.22 -21.69
CA GLU A 163 10.61 17.57 -22.80
C GLU A 163 12.06 17.09 -22.56
N TYR A 164 12.27 15.81 -22.22
CA TYR A 164 13.61 15.17 -22.07
C TYR A 164 14.36 15.42 -20.74
N GLY A 165 13.87 14.89 -19.61
CA GLY A 165 14.58 15.09 -18.33
C GLY A 165 14.34 14.17 -17.14
N PHE A 166 13.39 13.22 -17.15
CA PHE A 166 13.44 12.14 -16.16
C PHE A 166 14.67 11.29 -16.48
N SER A 167 15.78 11.58 -15.79
CA SER A 167 17.16 11.19 -16.11
C SER A 167 17.83 11.96 -17.26
N ARG A 168 18.47 13.09 -16.93
CA ARG A 168 19.91 13.16 -17.16
C ARG A 168 20.60 12.85 -15.84
N LEU A 169 20.99 11.59 -15.69
CA LEU A 169 22.05 11.13 -14.80
C LEU A 169 23.16 12.20 -14.71
N ASN A 170 23.15 13.01 -13.65
CA ASN A 170 24.39 13.06 -12.92
C ASN A 170 24.49 11.67 -12.32
N GLN A 171 25.43 10.86 -12.83
CA GLN A 171 25.80 9.57 -12.25
C GLN A 171 26.32 9.80 -10.82
N ALA A 172 25.46 10.18 -9.89
CA ALA A 172 25.83 10.37 -8.51
C ALA A 172 26.09 9.01 -7.83
N SER A 173 25.51 7.90 -8.32
CA SER A 173 26.03 6.54 -8.08
C SER A 173 25.38 5.49 -8.98
N ARG A 174 26.01 4.30 -9.10
CA ARG A 174 25.44 3.08 -9.74
C ARG A 174 24.20 2.51 -9.02
N PHE A 175 23.82 3.10 -7.89
CA PHE A 175 22.90 2.51 -6.91
C PHE A 175 21.63 3.35 -6.72
N ASN A 176 21.60 4.61 -7.16
CA ASN A 176 20.51 5.55 -6.85
C ASN A 176 19.80 6.05 -8.10
N GLN A 177 18.58 6.54 -7.91
CA GLN A 177 17.73 7.15 -8.94
C GLN A 177 17.37 8.57 -8.50
N GLN A 178 17.55 9.54 -9.40
CA GLN A 178 17.27 10.95 -9.12
C GLN A 178 16.21 11.47 -10.08
N LEU A 179 15.21 12.16 -9.53
CA LEU A 179 14.12 12.76 -10.28
C LEU A 179 14.34 14.26 -10.48
N GLN A 180 14.09 14.73 -11.70
CA GLN A 180 14.06 16.13 -12.07
C GLN A 180 12.85 16.36 -12.97
N PHE A 181 12.07 17.39 -12.68
CA PHE A 181 10.82 17.66 -13.38
C PHE A 181 10.45 19.15 -13.34
N GLU A 182 9.49 19.50 -14.19
CA GLU A 182 8.92 20.84 -14.26
C GLU A 182 7.41 20.76 -14.18
N VAL A 183 6.81 21.67 -13.42
CA VAL A 183 5.36 21.80 -13.29
C VAL A 183 4.93 23.13 -13.91
N ASN A 184 4.05 23.04 -14.90
CA ASN A 184 3.39 24.16 -15.55
C ASN A 184 2.05 24.43 -14.89
N TYR A 185 1.87 25.63 -14.33
CA TYR A 185 0.66 26.02 -13.62
C TYR A 185 -0.19 27.07 -14.36
N HIS A 186 -0.16 27.12 -15.70
CA HIS A 186 -0.99 28.05 -16.49
C HIS A 186 -2.51 27.92 -16.22
N GLY A 187 -2.97 26.75 -15.78
CA GLY A 187 -4.38 26.47 -15.48
C GLY A 187 -4.89 27.09 -14.17
N ILE A 188 -4.01 27.69 -13.35
CA ILE A 188 -4.35 28.28 -12.06
C ILE A 188 -3.53 29.55 -11.79
N GLU A 189 -4.09 30.48 -11.01
CA GLU A 189 -3.36 31.65 -10.53
C GLU A 189 -2.76 31.35 -9.15
N ILE A 190 -1.43 31.45 -9.04
CA ILE A 190 -0.69 31.20 -7.80
C ILE A 190 0.15 32.44 -7.54
N GLN A 191 -0.20 33.19 -6.49
CA GLN A 191 0.44 34.49 -6.21
C GLN A 191 1.87 34.35 -5.69
N ASN A 192 2.12 33.34 -4.86
CA ASN A 192 3.43 33.09 -4.28
C ASN A 192 3.75 31.59 -4.35
N PRO A 193 4.24 31.10 -5.50
CA PRO A 193 4.49 29.67 -5.67
C PRO A 193 5.55 29.11 -4.71
N SER A 194 6.50 29.92 -4.24
CA SER A 194 7.52 29.49 -3.26
C SER A 194 6.92 29.03 -1.94
N ASP A 195 5.89 29.73 -1.46
CA ASP A 195 5.26 29.44 -0.16
C ASP A 195 4.01 28.58 -0.29
N GLN A 196 3.30 28.70 -1.42
CA GLN A 196 2.00 28.06 -1.60
C GLN A 196 2.07 26.70 -2.28
N VAL A 197 3.18 26.35 -2.94
CA VAL A 197 3.33 25.07 -3.64
C VAL A 197 4.38 24.21 -2.94
N SER A 198 4.04 22.94 -2.76
CA SER A 198 4.98 21.91 -2.32
C SER A 198 4.74 20.62 -3.08
N VAL A 199 5.76 19.78 -3.18
CA VAL A 199 5.66 18.49 -3.85
C VAL A 199 6.01 17.36 -2.90
N ALA A 200 5.28 16.25 -3.02
CA ALA A 200 5.70 14.96 -2.47
C ALA A 200 6.00 13.98 -3.60
N ILE A 201 6.97 13.09 -3.36
CA ILE A 201 7.36 12.02 -4.28
C ILE A 201 7.36 10.69 -3.54
N LEU A 202 6.66 9.70 -4.09
CA LEU A 202 6.66 8.32 -3.60
C LEU A 202 7.39 7.43 -4.60
N GLN A 203 8.10 6.42 -4.08
CA GLN A 203 8.67 5.32 -4.86
C GLN A 203 7.83 4.07 -4.57
N ASN A 204 7.23 3.45 -5.59
CA ASN A 204 6.44 2.23 -5.49
C ASN A 204 5.30 2.31 -4.44
N GLN A 205 4.59 3.44 -4.40
CA GLN A 205 3.51 3.72 -3.44
C GLN A 205 3.92 3.65 -1.95
N ARG A 206 5.22 3.71 -1.65
CA ARG A 206 5.73 3.65 -0.29
C ARG A 206 5.72 5.01 0.38
N TRP A 207 5.04 5.08 1.51
CA TRP A 207 5.04 6.26 2.37
C TRP A 207 6.25 6.33 3.29
N ASP A 208 6.91 5.20 3.58
CA ASP A 208 8.02 5.13 4.54
C ASP A 208 9.32 5.78 4.06
N ASN A 209 9.51 5.87 2.74
CA ASN A 209 10.66 6.52 2.10
C ASN A 209 10.27 7.74 1.25
N ALA A 210 9.02 8.18 1.32
CA ALA A 210 8.50 9.31 0.56
C ALA A 210 9.26 10.61 0.91
N LYS A 211 9.46 11.46 -0.09
CA LYS A 211 10.06 12.79 0.06
C LYS A 211 8.93 13.81 0.07
N PHE A 212 8.89 14.67 1.08
CA PHE A 212 7.82 15.65 1.29
C PHE A 212 8.36 17.07 1.30
N ASP A 213 7.45 18.04 1.22
CA ASP A 213 7.71 19.48 1.29
C ASP A 213 8.83 19.97 0.34
N LEU A 214 8.89 19.37 -0.85
CA LEU A 214 9.83 19.80 -1.88
C LEU A 214 9.37 21.14 -2.45
N LYS A 215 10.24 22.14 -2.37
CA LYS A 215 10.01 23.48 -2.92
C LYS A 215 10.63 23.61 -4.31
N PRO A 216 10.06 24.45 -5.20
CA PRO A 216 10.70 24.69 -6.50
C PRO A 216 12.11 25.24 -6.31
N THR A 217 13.08 24.68 -7.03
CA THR A 217 14.46 25.19 -7.06
C THR A 217 14.57 26.47 -7.88
N PHE A 218 13.67 26.66 -8.84
CA PHE A 218 13.59 27.87 -9.66
C PHE A 218 12.15 28.12 -10.11
N ILE A 219 11.74 29.39 -10.17
CA ILE A 219 10.39 29.82 -10.58
C ILE A 219 10.52 30.72 -11.80
N ARG A 220 9.91 30.30 -12.91
CA ARG A 220 9.80 31.11 -14.13
C ARG A 220 8.42 31.75 -14.17
N GLU A 221 8.28 32.86 -13.46
CA GLU A 221 6.99 33.55 -13.30
C GLU A 221 6.35 33.92 -14.65
N GLY A 222 7.14 34.48 -15.58
CA GLY A 222 6.65 34.87 -16.91
C GLY A 222 6.18 33.70 -17.79
N GLU A 223 6.60 32.47 -17.49
CA GLU A 223 6.18 31.25 -18.17
C GLU A 223 5.28 30.37 -17.29
N LYS A 224 4.89 30.81 -16.09
CA LYS A 224 4.17 30.02 -15.09
C LYS A 224 4.70 28.58 -14.94
N LYS A 225 6.01 28.45 -14.73
CA LYS A 225 6.70 27.15 -14.54
C LYS A 225 7.46 27.10 -13.22
N LEU A 226 7.41 25.92 -12.60
CA LEU A 226 8.16 25.56 -11.40
C LEU A 226 9.15 24.45 -11.75
N GLU A 227 10.44 24.70 -11.54
CA GLU A 227 11.48 23.71 -11.78
C GLU A 227 11.88 23.02 -10.47
N TYR A 228 12.03 21.70 -10.52
CA TYR A 228 12.52 20.88 -9.42
C TYR A 228 13.80 20.15 -9.89
N ARG A 229 14.93 20.86 -9.81
CA ARG A 229 16.25 20.37 -10.22
C ARG A 229 17.23 20.49 -9.06
N TYR A 230 17.16 19.54 -8.13
CA TYR A 230 18.06 19.49 -6.99
C TYR A 230 19.44 18.97 -7.40
N PHE A 231 20.50 19.55 -6.83
CA PHE A 231 21.87 19.03 -6.94
C PHE A 231 22.28 18.16 -5.74
N THR A 232 21.39 18.09 -4.75
CA THR A 232 21.48 17.38 -3.47
C THR A 232 20.50 16.17 -3.48
N GLU A 233 20.38 15.45 -2.37
CA GLU A 233 19.68 14.15 -2.30
C GLU A 233 18.16 14.23 -2.04
N GLU A 234 17.54 15.42 -2.10
CA GLU A 234 16.12 15.63 -1.78
C GLU A 234 15.20 14.87 -2.74
N THR A 235 15.59 14.73 -4.01
CA THR A 235 14.87 13.93 -5.03
C THR A 235 15.60 12.65 -5.40
N THR A 236 16.56 12.21 -4.58
CA THR A 236 17.33 10.98 -4.79
C THR A 236 16.79 9.84 -3.93
N PHE A 237 16.53 8.72 -4.59
CA PHE A 237 16.05 7.47 -3.99
C PHE A 237 17.08 6.36 -4.20
N PRO A 238 17.22 5.42 -3.25
CA PRO A 238 17.91 4.17 -3.53
C PRO A 238 17.17 3.43 -4.64
N GLY A 239 17.90 2.92 -5.64
CA GLY A 239 17.30 2.21 -6.78
C GLY A 239 16.64 0.88 -6.39
N GLY A 240 17.08 0.25 -5.29
CA GLY A 240 16.53 -1.04 -4.88
C GLY A 240 16.85 -2.16 -5.89
N ASN A 241 15.94 -3.11 -6.00
CA ASN A 241 15.97 -4.19 -6.98
C ASN A 241 14.51 -4.55 -7.35
N GLU A 242 14.31 -5.27 -8.45
CA GLU A 242 12.98 -5.78 -8.79
C GLU A 242 12.45 -6.63 -7.63
N PHE A 243 11.19 -6.44 -7.27
CA PHE A 243 10.54 -7.18 -6.18
C PHE A 243 10.55 -8.67 -6.47
N ARG A 244 10.81 -9.46 -5.43
CA ARG A 244 10.60 -10.92 -5.48
C ARG A 244 9.12 -11.17 -5.69
N PHE A 245 8.77 -12.27 -6.35
CA PHE A 245 7.38 -12.66 -6.47
C PHE A 245 7.19 -14.15 -6.30
N PHE A 246 5.96 -14.54 -6.02
CA PHE A 246 5.52 -15.93 -6.10
C PHE A 246 4.07 -15.97 -6.55
N ASP A 247 3.71 -17.05 -7.27
CA ASP A 247 2.38 -17.24 -7.83
C ASP A 247 1.66 -18.40 -7.14
N ILE A 248 0.67 -18.07 -6.31
CA ILE A 248 -0.22 -19.03 -5.66
C ILE A 248 -1.66 -18.86 -6.15
N ARG A 249 -1.87 -18.44 -7.40
CA ARG A 249 -3.22 -18.40 -7.98
C ARG A 249 -3.84 -19.78 -8.08
N SER A 250 -3.01 -20.84 -8.18
CA SER A 250 -3.41 -22.24 -8.07
C SER A 250 -2.88 -22.87 -6.78
N LEU A 251 -3.71 -23.69 -6.14
CA LEU A 251 -3.29 -24.60 -5.06
C LEU A 251 -3.09 -26.05 -5.53
N LYS A 252 -3.44 -26.34 -6.80
CA LYS A 252 -3.32 -27.67 -7.42
C LYS A 252 -1.96 -27.85 -8.11
N TYR A 253 -1.44 -26.77 -8.68
CA TYR A 253 -0.17 -26.73 -9.37
C TYR A 253 0.73 -25.69 -8.70
N PHE A 254 2.03 -26.00 -8.62
CA PHE A 254 2.99 -25.03 -8.09
C PHE A 254 3.23 -23.97 -9.16
N GLY A 255 2.83 -22.74 -8.86
CA GLY A 255 3.17 -21.58 -9.66
C GLY A 255 4.65 -21.22 -9.52
N GLU A 256 5.05 -20.15 -10.18
CA GLU A 256 6.43 -19.70 -10.18
C GLU A 256 6.88 -19.29 -8.77
N ASN A 257 8.13 -19.64 -8.41
CA ASN A 257 8.73 -19.45 -7.10
C ASN A 257 7.97 -20.08 -5.92
N VAL A 258 7.09 -21.06 -6.17
CA VAL A 258 6.45 -21.88 -5.13
C VAL A 258 7.12 -23.25 -5.07
N LYS A 259 7.66 -23.59 -3.90
CA LYS A 259 8.37 -24.84 -3.64
C LYS A 259 7.40 -26.00 -3.44
N THR A 260 6.37 -25.80 -2.63
CA THR A 260 5.35 -26.81 -2.36
C THR A 260 4.11 -26.21 -1.70
N VAL A 261 2.98 -26.89 -1.88
CA VAL A 261 1.71 -26.64 -1.19
C VAL A 261 1.23 -27.95 -0.58
N HIS A 262 0.84 -27.90 0.69
CA HIS A 262 0.36 -29.04 1.46
C HIS A 262 -0.96 -28.73 2.14
N PHE A 263 -1.88 -29.68 2.06
CA PHE A 263 -3.16 -29.63 2.73
C PHE A 263 -3.06 -30.49 4.00
N GLU A 264 -3.36 -29.89 5.15
CA GLU A 264 -3.44 -30.60 6.42
C GLU A 264 -4.78 -30.30 7.08
N LYS A 265 -5.67 -31.29 7.07
CA LYS A 265 -7.05 -31.19 7.56
C LYS A 265 -7.81 -30.05 6.86
N ASP A 266 -8.05 -28.97 7.57
CA ASP A 266 -8.82 -27.77 7.25
C ASP A 266 -7.90 -26.56 6.98
N LYS A 267 -6.60 -26.79 6.75
CA LYS A 267 -5.60 -25.73 6.52
C LYS A 267 -4.72 -26.02 5.33
N ILE A 268 -4.32 -24.94 4.67
CA ILE A 268 -3.38 -24.97 3.55
C ILE A 268 -2.07 -24.33 4.00
N PHE A 269 -0.97 -25.01 3.71
CA PHE A 269 0.38 -24.54 3.97
C PHE A 269 1.14 -24.45 2.66
N GLY A 270 1.76 -23.31 2.39
CA GLY A 270 2.60 -23.08 1.23
C GLY A 270 4.02 -22.73 1.64
N TRP A 271 4.98 -23.05 0.79
CA TRP A 271 6.37 -22.63 0.92
C TRP A 271 6.81 -21.99 -0.39
N VAL A 272 7.32 -20.77 -0.28
CA VAL A 272 8.05 -20.10 -1.38
C VAL A 272 9.42 -20.77 -1.52
N GLU A 273 10.02 -20.67 -2.70
CA GLU A 273 11.41 -21.07 -2.91
C GLU A 273 12.36 -20.35 -1.95
N ASP A 274 13.45 -21.01 -1.56
CA ASP A 274 14.35 -20.47 -0.54
C ASP A 274 15.21 -19.34 -1.13
N ASP A 275 15.03 -18.12 -0.62
CA ASP A 275 15.71 -16.94 -1.09
C ASP A 275 17.17 -16.85 -0.62
N LYS A 276 17.94 -16.01 -1.31
CA LYS A 276 19.28 -15.56 -0.92
C LYS A 276 19.39 -14.05 -1.10
N SER A 277 20.41 -13.46 -0.46
CA SER A 277 20.78 -12.07 -0.71
C SER A 277 21.11 -11.86 -2.21
N ARG A 278 20.54 -10.81 -2.78
CA ARG A 278 20.80 -10.34 -4.15
C ARG A 278 21.68 -9.09 -4.20
N ALA A 279 22.11 -8.57 -3.05
CA ALA A 279 22.84 -7.31 -2.96
C ALA A 279 24.19 -7.28 -3.71
N GLU A 280 24.85 -8.43 -3.83
CA GLU A 280 26.14 -8.57 -4.53
C GLU A 280 26.01 -9.27 -5.90
N GLN A 281 24.79 -9.63 -6.31
CA GLN A 281 24.56 -10.30 -7.59
C GLN A 281 24.59 -9.30 -8.75
N VAL A 282 24.94 -9.76 -9.94
CA VAL A 282 24.84 -8.90 -11.14
C VAL A 282 23.36 -8.63 -11.41
N TYR A 283 22.99 -7.37 -11.56
CA TYR A 283 21.64 -6.96 -11.95
C TYR A 283 21.27 -7.53 -13.32
N THR A 284 20.21 -8.32 -13.40
CA THR A 284 19.71 -8.91 -14.65
C THR A 284 18.61 -8.06 -15.27
N GLY A 285 17.75 -7.41 -14.48
CA GLY A 285 16.64 -6.57 -14.97
C GLY A 285 15.58 -7.30 -15.80
N GLU A 286 15.60 -8.64 -15.76
CA GLU A 286 14.71 -9.50 -16.55
C GLU A 286 13.40 -9.84 -15.82
N GLN A 287 13.33 -9.56 -14.52
CA GLN A 287 12.17 -9.86 -13.71
C GLN A 287 11.11 -8.78 -13.90
N MET A 288 10.00 -9.13 -14.54
CA MET A 288 8.81 -8.27 -14.53
C MET A 288 8.13 -8.41 -13.18
N ASP A 289 7.86 -7.28 -12.54
CA ASP A 289 7.18 -7.23 -11.26
C ASP A 289 5.97 -6.27 -11.32
N LEU A 290 5.30 -6.15 -10.18
CA LEU A 290 4.16 -5.28 -9.93
C LEU A 290 4.52 -4.16 -8.94
N ASN A 291 5.80 -3.78 -8.85
CA ASN A 291 6.32 -2.74 -7.96
C ASN A 291 5.88 -2.91 -6.49
N GLY A 292 5.89 -4.15 -5.98
CA GLY A 292 5.57 -4.45 -4.58
C GLY A 292 4.09 -4.73 -4.31
N LYS A 293 3.24 -4.70 -5.34
CA LYS A 293 1.80 -4.97 -5.26
C LYS A 293 1.44 -6.44 -5.25
N TYR A 294 0.17 -6.73 -5.00
CA TYR A 294 -0.40 -8.05 -5.23
C TYR A 294 -1.71 -8.00 -6.01
N VAL A 295 -2.10 -9.14 -6.60
CA VAL A 295 -3.38 -9.31 -7.27
C VAL A 295 -4.04 -10.57 -6.74
N ILE A 296 -5.31 -10.44 -6.34
CA ILE A 296 -6.15 -11.59 -6.03
C ILE A 296 -6.76 -12.10 -7.33
N ASP A 297 -6.38 -13.32 -7.69
CA ASP A 297 -6.73 -13.95 -8.94
C ASP A 297 -6.68 -15.47 -8.78
N ASN A 298 -7.28 -16.19 -9.72
CA ASN A 298 -7.35 -17.65 -9.73
C ASN A 298 -7.29 -18.14 -11.18
N ILE A 299 -6.51 -19.20 -11.42
CA ILE A 299 -6.36 -19.75 -12.76
C ILE A 299 -7.47 -20.77 -13.07
N GLU A 300 -8.10 -21.33 -12.03
CA GLU A 300 -9.08 -22.41 -12.10
C GLU A 300 -10.53 -21.96 -11.92
N ASP A 301 -10.76 -21.03 -11.01
CA ASP A 301 -12.09 -20.66 -10.51
C ASP A 301 -12.66 -19.43 -11.24
N LYS A 302 -13.97 -19.22 -11.11
CA LYS A 302 -14.68 -18.19 -11.88
C LYS A 302 -14.75 -16.86 -11.15
N ASP A 303 -14.86 -16.91 -9.81
CA ASP A 303 -14.91 -15.73 -8.96
C ASP A 303 -13.81 -15.76 -7.89
N PRO A 304 -12.64 -15.16 -8.17
CA PRO A 304 -11.51 -15.19 -7.24
C PRO A 304 -11.78 -14.43 -5.93
N LEU A 305 -12.84 -13.61 -5.85
CA LEU A 305 -13.16 -12.87 -4.64
C LEU A 305 -13.79 -13.75 -3.55
N ILE A 306 -14.51 -14.81 -3.92
CA ILE A 306 -15.19 -15.69 -2.97
C ILE A 306 -14.79 -17.16 -3.07
N GLU A 307 -14.17 -17.59 -4.18
CA GLU A 307 -13.75 -18.98 -4.39
C GLU A 307 -12.27 -19.22 -4.03
N ASN A 308 -11.47 -18.16 -3.85
CA ASN A 308 -10.07 -18.29 -3.43
C ASN A 308 -9.94 -18.64 -1.96
N ASP A 309 -9.05 -19.58 -1.65
CA ASP A 309 -8.74 -19.96 -0.29
C ASP A 309 -7.57 -19.17 0.30
N TYR A 310 -7.41 -19.26 1.62
CA TYR A 310 -6.28 -18.74 2.36
C TYR A 310 -5.28 -19.84 2.70
N ALA A 311 -4.01 -19.54 2.50
CA ALA A 311 -2.90 -20.40 2.83
C ALA A 311 -1.92 -19.70 3.77
N LYS A 312 -1.35 -20.47 4.70
CA LYS A 312 -0.20 -20.03 5.49
C LYS A 312 1.06 -20.21 4.65
N ILE A 313 1.56 -19.11 4.10
CA ILE A 313 2.75 -19.08 3.23
C ILE A 313 3.99 -18.86 4.08
N SER A 314 4.97 -19.75 3.95
CA SER A 314 6.26 -19.70 4.64
C SER A 314 7.35 -19.18 3.72
N PHE A 315 8.18 -18.29 4.25
CA PHE A 315 9.29 -17.65 3.56
C PHE A 315 10.60 -18.03 4.26
N THR A 316 11.63 -18.33 3.45
CA THR A 316 12.98 -18.64 3.93
C THR A 316 13.98 -17.73 3.24
N LEU A 317 14.79 -17.00 4.00
CA LEU A 317 15.93 -16.25 3.49
C LEU A 317 17.23 -16.89 4.02
N ASN A 318 17.97 -17.56 3.15
CA ASN A 318 19.28 -18.12 3.44
C ASN A 318 20.32 -17.01 3.48
N ALA A 319 20.67 -16.57 4.68
CA ALA A 319 21.66 -15.53 4.93
C ALA A 319 22.15 -15.60 6.38
N ASP A 320 23.38 -15.15 6.62
CA ASP A 320 23.94 -15.08 7.97
C ASP A 320 23.18 -14.10 8.88
N LYS A 321 23.36 -14.31 10.19
CA LYS A 321 22.78 -13.41 11.20
C LYS A 321 23.37 -12.00 11.07
N ILE A 322 22.50 -10.99 10.99
CA ILE A 322 22.87 -9.57 10.91
C ILE A 322 22.54 -8.83 12.21
N ASN A 323 23.14 -7.66 12.40
CA ASN A 323 22.81 -6.75 13.50
C ASN A 323 21.63 -5.84 13.12
N GLY A 324 20.46 -6.43 13.00
CA GLY A 324 19.21 -5.78 12.62
C GLY A 324 18.05 -6.76 12.62
N LYS A 325 16.84 -6.24 12.44
CA LYS A 325 15.63 -7.06 12.27
C LYS A 325 15.28 -7.15 10.79
N VAL A 326 14.84 -8.33 10.36
CA VAL A 326 14.49 -8.63 8.97
C VAL A 326 12.98 -8.79 8.89
N TYR A 327 12.35 -8.17 7.90
CA TYR A 327 10.90 -8.20 7.71
C TYR A 327 10.55 -8.58 6.28
N ILE A 328 9.45 -9.32 6.12
CA ILE A 328 8.79 -9.49 4.82
C ILE A 328 7.97 -8.22 4.57
N ALA A 329 8.22 -7.54 3.46
CA ALA A 329 7.60 -6.26 3.15
C ALA A 329 7.07 -6.21 1.72
N GLY A 330 5.91 -5.58 1.56
CA GLY A 330 5.22 -5.32 0.30
C GLY A 330 3.84 -4.74 0.60
N GLU A 331 3.03 -4.52 -0.43
CA GLU A 331 1.62 -4.18 -0.25
C GLU A 331 0.87 -5.29 0.51
N LEU A 332 1.29 -6.56 0.36
CA LEU A 332 0.74 -7.70 1.10
C LEU A 332 0.82 -7.57 2.63
N THR A 333 1.68 -6.69 3.14
CA THR A 333 1.83 -6.38 4.57
C THR A 333 1.52 -4.91 4.88
N ASN A 334 0.93 -4.17 3.95
CA ASN A 334 0.76 -2.71 4.02
C ASN A 334 2.06 -1.95 4.33
N TRP A 335 3.21 -2.52 3.94
CA TRP A 335 4.55 -2.02 4.31
C TRP A 335 4.80 -1.94 5.82
N GLU A 336 3.99 -2.59 6.66
CA GLU A 336 4.16 -2.55 8.11
C GLU A 336 5.30 -3.46 8.58
N LEU A 337 6.26 -2.86 9.29
CA LEU A 337 7.35 -3.57 9.95
C LEU A 337 6.97 -3.85 11.41
N ASN A 338 6.23 -4.94 11.62
CA ASN A 338 5.66 -5.31 12.90
C ASN A 338 6.02 -6.76 13.26
N LYS A 339 5.50 -7.26 14.39
CA LYS A 339 5.89 -8.59 14.90
C LYS A 339 5.41 -9.75 14.00
N ASP A 340 4.35 -9.54 13.23
CA ASP A 340 3.79 -10.56 12.33
C ASP A 340 4.57 -10.65 11.02
N THR A 341 5.28 -9.59 10.65
CA THR A 341 6.12 -9.53 9.43
C THR A 341 7.61 -9.77 9.72
N GLU A 342 8.03 -9.76 11.00
CA GLU A 342 9.39 -10.02 11.44
C GLU A 342 9.80 -11.48 11.20
N MET A 343 10.92 -11.69 10.53
CA MET A 343 11.51 -13.02 10.35
C MET A 343 12.45 -13.38 11.50
N VAL A 344 12.39 -14.64 11.92
CA VAL A 344 13.21 -15.17 13.01
C VAL A 344 14.40 -15.91 12.45
N TYR A 345 15.60 -15.57 12.92
CA TYR A 345 16.82 -16.27 12.54
C TYR A 345 16.92 -17.63 13.22
N ASP A 346 17.16 -18.67 12.43
CA ASP A 346 17.41 -20.03 12.86
C ASP A 346 18.91 -20.36 12.69
N PRO A 347 19.67 -20.55 13.80
CA PRO A 347 21.10 -20.84 13.73
C PRO A 347 21.42 -22.25 13.25
N GLU A 348 20.47 -23.19 13.25
CA GLU A 348 20.71 -24.56 12.76
C GLU A 348 20.67 -24.62 11.24
N SER A 349 19.75 -23.89 10.61
CA SER A 349 19.62 -23.81 9.15
C SER A 349 20.33 -22.62 8.52
N TYR A 350 20.95 -21.74 9.30
CA TYR A 350 21.61 -20.50 8.84
C TYR A 350 20.68 -19.65 7.96
N SER A 351 19.44 -19.47 8.41
CA SER A 351 18.42 -18.77 7.62
C SER A 351 17.40 -18.05 8.49
N TYR A 352 16.76 -17.03 7.92
CA TYR A 352 15.61 -16.36 8.50
C TYR A 352 14.33 -17.04 8.02
N LYS A 353 13.36 -17.22 8.93
CA LYS A 353 12.07 -17.84 8.65
C LYS A 353 10.94 -16.93 9.08
N GLY A 354 9.94 -16.78 8.22
CA GLY A 354 8.71 -16.03 8.49
C GLY A 354 7.50 -16.69 7.83
N SER A 355 6.29 -16.31 8.22
CA SER A 355 5.09 -16.83 7.58
C SER A 355 3.93 -15.84 7.63
N LEU A 356 3.14 -15.78 6.57
CA LEU A 356 1.97 -14.90 6.43
C LEU A 356 0.75 -15.72 6.00
N ILE A 357 -0.45 -15.28 6.39
CA ILE A 357 -1.71 -15.83 5.89
C ILE A 357 -2.14 -15.00 4.69
N LEU A 358 -2.16 -15.60 3.51
CA LEU A 358 -2.42 -14.92 2.24
C LEU A 358 -3.48 -15.66 1.45
N LYS A 359 -4.32 -14.91 0.74
CA LYS A 359 -5.33 -15.45 -0.19
C LYS A 359 -4.65 -15.88 -1.49
N GLN A 360 -5.19 -16.84 -2.24
CA GLN A 360 -4.64 -17.15 -3.57
C GLN A 360 -4.50 -15.89 -4.45
N GLY A 361 -3.37 -15.79 -5.16
CA GLY A 361 -3.01 -14.59 -5.90
C GLY A 361 -1.55 -14.55 -6.34
N TRP A 362 -1.18 -13.45 -6.99
CA TRP A 362 0.19 -13.12 -7.35
C TRP A 362 0.71 -12.05 -6.39
N TYR A 363 1.86 -12.30 -5.74
CA TYR A 363 2.38 -11.42 -4.70
C TYR A 363 3.79 -10.96 -5.01
N ASN A 364 4.03 -9.66 -4.90
CA ASN A 364 5.38 -9.12 -4.80
C ASN A 364 5.78 -8.88 -3.35
N TYR A 365 7.04 -9.14 -3.03
CA TYR A 365 7.60 -8.91 -1.71
C TYR A 365 9.09 -8.62 -1.80
N GLN A 366 9.64 -8.14 -0.70
CA GLN A 366 11.07 -7.97 -0.49
C GLN A 366 11.42 -8.12 0.98
N TYR A 367 12.72 -8.26 1.28
CA TYR A 367 13.21 -8.26 2.64
C TYR A 367 13.73 -6.87 3.04
N ILE A 368 13.05 -6.23 3.99
CA ILE A 368 13.49 -4.95 4.57
C ILE A 368 14.24 -5.20 5.88
N VAL A 369 15.40 -4.55 6.02
CA VAL A 369 16.18 -4.56 7.26
C VAL A 369 15.95 -3.28 8.06
N LYS A 370 15.59 -3.43 9.33
CA LYS A 370 15.59 -2.33 10.31
C LYS A 370 16.76 -2.50 11.27
N GLY A 371 17.80 -1.70 11.09
CA GLY A 371 18.99 -1.68 11.94
C GLY A 371 19.63 -0.30 11.96
N ASN A 372 20.52 -0.04 12.92
CA ASN A 372 21.10 1.29 13.09
C ASN A 372 22.10 1.68 11.99
N THR A 373 22.78 0.70 11.38
CA THR A 373 23.87 0.93 10.42
C THR A 373 23.66 0.22 9.09
N LEU A 374 22.61 -0.59 8.96
CA LEU A 374 22.33 -1.39 7.78
C LEU A 374 21.29 -0.69 6.91
N SER A 375 21.51 -0.69 5.60
CA SER A 375 20.54 -0.21 4.62
C SER A 375 19.24 -1.01 4.71
N ALA A 376 18.10 -0.35 4.48
CA ALA A 376 16.80 -1.03 4.38
C ALA A 376 16.83 -2.14 3.30
N ASN A 377 17.54 -1.90 2.20
CA ASN A 377 17.68 -2.83 1.07
C ASN A 377 18.91 -3.75 1.22
N TYR A 378 19.37 -4.03 2.45
CA TYR A 378 20.61 -4.78 2.69
C TYR A 378 20.68 -6.12 1.94
N PHE A 379 19.57 -6.85 1.86
CA PHE A 379 19.51 -8.13 1.14
C PHE A 379 19.12 -7.99 -0.33
N GLU A 380 18.47 -6.91 -0.73
CA GLU A 380 18.01 -6.73 -2.11
C GLU A 380 19.05 -6.07 -3.00
N GLY A 381 19.89 -5.20 -2.42
CA GLY A 381 20.81 -4.35 -3.15
C GLY A 381 20.14 -3.07 -3.65
N ASN A 382 20.92 -2.30 -4.39
CA ASN A 382 20.48 -1.05 -4.99
C ASN A 382 21.02 -0.97 -6.42
N TRP A 383 20.15 -0.76 -7.40
CA TRP A 383 20.55 -0.67 -8.80
C TRP A 383 19.86 0.50 -9.44
N SER A 384 20.62 1.42 -10.03
CA SER A 384 20.02 2.58 -10.70
C SER A 384 19.16 2.18 -11.91
N ALA A 385 19.35 0.97 -12.44
CA ALA A 385 18.62 0.41 -13.58
C ALA A 385 17.35 -0.37 -13.19
N THR A 386 17.02 -0.49 -11.90
CA THR A 386 15.77 -1.09 -11.43
C THR A 386 14.58 -0.28 -11.91
N LYS A 387 13.54 -0.97 -12.36
CA LYS A 387 12.30 -0.31 -12.77
C LYS A 387 11.48 -0.01 -11.53
N ASN A 388 11.31 1.27 -11.24
CA ASN A 388 10.48 1.73 -10.13
C ASN A 388 9.38 2.62 -10.67
N GLN A 389 8.22 2.54 -10.05
CA GLN A 389 7.14 3.51 -10.24
C GLN A 389 7.36 4.71 -9.30
N TYR A 390 7.32 5.93 -9.83
CA TYR A 390 7.38 7.15 -9.06
C TYR A 390 6.10 7.96 -9.21
N GLU A 391 5.55 8.41 -8.09
CA GLU A 391 4.35 9.23 -8.05
C GLU A 391 4.71 10.63 -7.54
N ILE A 392 4.42 11.66 -8.34
CA ILE A 392 4.69 13.06 -8.02
C ILE A 392 3.35 13.74 -7.74
N ILE A 393 3.22 14.29 -6.53
CA ILE A 393 2.00 14.92 -6.03
C ILE A 393 2.27 16.41 -5.82
N VAL A 394 1.54 17.28 -6.51
CA VAL A 394 1.68 18.73 -6.41
C VAL A 394 0.60 19.27 -5.49
N TYR A 395 1.00 19.77 -4.33
CA TYR A 395 0.13 20.44 -3.37
C TYR A 395 0.12 21.94 -3.59
N TYR A 396 -1.05 22.54 -3.38
CA TYR A 396 -1.24 23.98 -3.36
C TYR A 396 -2.10 24.40 -2.18
N ARG A 397 -1.63 25.42 -1.44
CA ARG A 397 -2.34 25.99 -0.29
C ARG A 397 -2.84 27.41 -0.61
N PRO A 398 -4.11 27.56 -1.05
CA PRO A 398 -4.71 28.88 -1.22
C PRO A 398 -4.88 29.57 0.14
N PHE A 399 -4.64 30.89 0.19
CA PHE A 399 -4.75 31.66 1.43
C PHE A 399 -6.18 31.68 1.98
N GLU A 400 -7.18 31.71 1.10
CA GLU A 400 -8.60 31.82 1.45
C GLU A 400 -9.14 30.53 2.06
N LEU A 401 -8.68 29.38 1.55
CA LEU A 401 -9.10 28.07 2.05
C LEU A 401 -8.31 27.64 3.28
N GLY A 402 -7.02 28.00 3.32
CA GLY A 402 -6.12 27.61 4.40
C GLY A 402 -5.94 26.10 4.55
N SER A 403 -6.11 25.32 3.48
CA SER A 403 -5.96 23.86 3.45
C SER A 403 -5.28 23.41 2.15
N ASP A 404 -4.51 22.32 2.22
CA ASP A 404 -3.74 21.82 1.09
C ASP A 404 -4.61 21.06 0.07
N LEU A 405 -4.58 21.51 -1.18
CA LEU A 405 -5.22 20.87 -2.33
C LEU A 405 -4.19 20.11 -3.15
N ILE A 406 -4.55 18.97 -3.70
CA ILE A 406 -3.73 18.32 -4.74
C ILE A 406 -4.19 18.88 -6.09
N ILE A 407 -3.31 19.63 -6.75
CA ILE A 407 -3.58 20.33 -8.02
C ILE A 407 -2.90 19.68 -9.23
N GLY A 408 -2.11 18.63 -8.99
CA GLY A 408 -1.46 17.82 -10.01
C GLY A 408 -1.01 16.49 -9.45
N TYR A 409 -1.09 15.46 -10.28
CA TYR A 409 -0.60 14.12 -9.99
C TYR A 409 0.01 13.52 -11.26
N LEU A 410 1.18 12.91 -11.14
CA LEU A 410 1.86 12.21 -12.22
C LEU A 410 2.42 10.89 -11.71
N SER A 411 2.16 9.82 -12.44
CA SER A 411 2.78 8.51 -12.22
C SER A 411 3.73 8.20 -13.37
N LEU A 412 4.95 7.80 -13.03
CA LEU A 412 6.03 7.51 -13.96
C LEU A 412 6.57 6.11 -13.70
N ASN A 413 6.87 5.37 -14.74
CA ASN A 413 7.62 4.12 -14.63
C ASN A 413 9.02 4.38 -15.17
N GLN A 414 10.03 4.13 -14.35
CA GLN A 414 11.44 4.26 -14.75
C GLN A 414 11.97 2.97 -15.37
#